data_AF-A0A4Q3SPJ9-F1
#
_entry.id   AF-A0A4Q3SPJ9-F1
#
_cell.length_a   1.000
_cell.length_b   1.000
_cell.length_c   1.000
_cell.angle_alpha   90.00
_cell.angle_beta   90.00
_cell.angle_gamma   90.00
#
_symmetry.space_group_name_H-M   'P 1'
#
loop_
_entity.id
_entity.type
_entity.pdbx_description
1 polymer ?
#
loop_
_entity_poly.entity_id
_entity_poly.type
_entity_poly.pdbx_seq_one_letter_code
_entity_poly.pdbx_strand_id
1 'polypeptide(L)'
;QNERPIKENYVVDGNFAEAIWTKLVQPSSNIRLVLSGHICAPDDIKAHIGFRKDKNIAGKTVNQMAFNAQALGGGWDGNGGDGWLRILEFAGDDKSVKVKTFSPFFAISPTTQQFAWRTESYDEFTFSFD
;
A
#
# COMPACT_ATOMS: atom_id res chain seq x y z
N GLN A 1 -3.18 13.68 2.36
CA GLN A 1 -3.16 12.19 2.36
C GLN A 1 -2.62 11.73 1.01
N ASN A 2 -1.82 10.65 0.96
CA ASN A 2 -1.14 10.14 -0.24
C ASN A 2 -0.07 11.07 -0.84
N GLU A 3 0.59 11.87 -0.01
CA GLU A 3 1.73 12.68 -0.43
C GLU A 3 3.00 11.82 -0.50
N ARG A 4 3.99 12.28 -1.27
CA ARG A 4 5.33 11.69 -1.26
C ARG A 4 6.18 12.50 -0.28
N PRO A 5 6.61 11.92 0.86
CA PRO A 5 7.54 12.60 1.75
C PRO A 5 8.81 13.02 1.01
N ILE A 6 9.20 14.27 1.21
CA ILE A 6 10.44 14.85 0.65
C ILE A 6 11.62 14.59 1.60
N LYS A 7 11.34 14.42 2.90
CA LYS A 7 12.32 14.15 3.94
C LYS A 7 11.67 13.49 5.16
N GLU A 8 12.45 12.68 5.87
CA GLU A 8 12.15 12.20 7.22
C GLU A 8 13.35 12.44 8.14
N ASN A 9 13.16 12.26 9.45
CA ASN A 9 14.18 12.55 10.47
C ASN A 9 15.22 11.42 10.61
N TYR A 10 15.78 10.96 9.49
CA TYR A 10 16.89 10.02 9.49
C TYR A 10 18.23 10.75 9.56
N VAL A 11 19.19 10.12 10.23
CA VAL A 11 20.58 10.60 10.35
C VAL A 11 21.40 10.35 9.08
N VAL A 12 20.87 9.54 8.17
CA VAL A 12 21.51 9.18 6.90
C VAL A 12 20.84 9.89 5.73
N ASP A 13 21.65 10.34 4.78
CA ASP A 13 21.15 10.86 3.51
C ASP A 13 20.64 9.71 2.62
N GLY A 14 19.45 9.89 2.05
CA GLY A 14 18.81 8.88 1.21
C GLY A 14 17.82 9.48 0.23
N ASN A 15 17.33 8.66 -0.70
CA ASN A 15 16.22 9.05 -1.57
C ASN A 15 14.90 8.72 -0.87
N PHE A 16 14.20 9.77 -0.43
CA PHE A 16 12.82 9.67 0.05
C PHE A 16 11.83 9.47 -1.11
N ALA A 17 10.55 9.26 -0.80
CA ALA A 17 9.53 8.91 -1.79
C ALA A 17 9.51 9.86 -3.00
N GLU A 18 9.62 11.18 -2.79
CA GLU A 18 9.64 12.13 -3.91
C GLU A 18 10.93 12.01 -4.74
N ALA A 19 12.08 11.81 -4.10
CA ALA A 19 13.33 11.62 -4.83
C ALA A 19 13.36 10.31 -5.63
N ILE A 20 12.80 9.22 -5.10
CA ILE A 20 12.60 7.96 -5.84
C ILE A 20 11.67 8.20 -7.04
N TRP A 21 10.59 8.95 -6.85
CA TRP A 21 9.70 9.32 -7.94
C TRP A 21 10.43 10.10 -9.04
N THR A 22 11.04 11.23 -8.71
CA THR A 22 11.67 12.13 -9.68
C THR A 22 12.86 11.48 -10.40
N LYS A 23 13.70 10.72 -9.69
CA LYS A 23 14.96 10.20 -10.23
C LYS A 23 14.84 8.85 -10.93
N LEU A 24 13.85 8.03 -10.57
CA LEU A 24 13.72 6.64 -11.04
C LEU A 24 12.38 6.34 -11.70
N VAL A 25 11.26 6.63 -11.00
CA VAL A 25 9.95 6.15 -11.45
C VAL A 25 9.40 7.00 -12.60
N GLN A 26 9.38 8.33 -12.43
CA GLN A 26 8.84 9.26 -13.44
C GLN A 26 9.62 9.20 -14.76
N PRO A 27 10.97 9.11 -14.79
CA PRO A 27 11.71 9.01 -16.04
C PRO A 27 11.61 7.65 -16.74
N SER A 28 11.13 6.60 -16.05
CA SER A 28 11.05 5.25 -16.60
C SER A 28 9.81 5.05 -17.45
N SER A 29 9.96 4.49 -18.65
CA SER A 29 8.86 4.08 -19.53
C SER A 29 8.27 2.70 -19.21
N ASN A 30 8.90 1.96 -18.29
CA ASN A 30 8.60 0.55 -18.00
C ASN A 30 8.00 0.32 -16.61
N ILE A 31 8.25 1.20 -15.65
CA ILE A 31 7.69 1.06 -14.29
C ILE A 31 6.21 1.46 -14.33
N ARG A 32 5.33 0.55 -13.90
CA ARG A 32 3.86 0.72 -13.90
C ARG A 32 3.21 0.57 -12.52
N LEU A 33 3.94 -0.01 -11.57
CA LEU A 33 3.48 -0.25 -10.21
C LEU A 33 4.64 0.00 -9.24
N VAL A 34 4.35 0.75 -8.16
CA VAL A 34 5.25 0.92 -7.00
C VAL A 34 4.51 0.46 -5.76
N LEU A 35 5.12 -0.44 -5.00
CA LEU A 35 4.63 -0.89 -3.70
C LEU A 35 5.58 -0.36 -2.63
N SER A 36 5.03 0.18 -1.56
CA SER A 36 5.80 0.68 -0.41
C SER A 36 5.10 0.35 0.91
N GLY A 37 5.83 0.56 2.01
CA GLY A 37 5.31 0.48 3.37
C GLY A 37 5.86 1.65 4.18
N HIS A 38 6.45 1.34 5.34
CA HIS A 38 7.15 2.28 6.22
C HIS A 38 6.24 3.30 6.94
N ILE A 39 5.39 4.02 6.22
CA ILE A 39 4.46 5.00 6.81
C ILE A 39 3.39 4.31 7.66
N CYS A 40 3.17 4.81 8.87
CA CYS A 40 2.17 4.29 9.81
C CYS A 40 1.95 5.27 10.96
N ALA A 41 0.81 5.16 11.63
CA ALA A 41 0.53 5.80 12.93
C ALA A 41 -0.28 4.86 13.83
N PRO A 42 -0.12 4.89 15.17
CA PRO A 42 -0.81 3.97 16.07
C PRO A 42 -2.31 3.98 15.85
N ASP A 43 -2.87 2.81 15.53
CA ASP A 43 -4.30 2.55 15.39
C ASP A 43 -5.08 3.46 14.40
N ASP A 44 -4.39 4.18 13.51
CA ASP A 44 -5.00 4.95 12.41
C ASP A 44 -4.82 4.26 11.07
N ILE A 45 -5.83 3.48 10.67
CA ILE A 45 -5.92 2.80 9.38
C ILE A 45 -5.48 3.67 8.20
N LYS A 46 -5.90 4.95 8.15
CA LYS A 46 -5.64 5.81 6.99
C LYS A 46 -4.19 6.32 6.93
N ALA A 47 -3.44 6.20 8.02
CA ALA A 47 -2.01 6.51 8.07
C ALA A 47 -1.12 5.34 7.57
N HIS A 48 -1.68 4.12 7.48
CA HIS A 48 -0.99 2.90 7.08
C HIS A 48 -1.14 2.56 5.59
N ILE A 49 -2.06 3.25 4.91
CA ILE A 49 -2.43 2.94 3.53
C ILE A 49 -2.32 4.19 2.66
N GLY A 50 -2.02 3.97 1.39
CA GLY A 50 -2.12 5.02 0.40
C GLY A 50 -2.25 4.45 -0.99
N PHE A 51 -3.01 5.13 -1.84
CA PHE A 51 -3.11 4.78 -3.25
C PHE A 51 -3.21 6.04 -4.09
N ARG A 52 -2.31 6.16 -5.07
CA ARG A 52 -2.31 7.28 -6.02
C ARG A 52 -1.86 6.83 -7.40
N LYS A 53 -2.23 7.63 -8.39
CA LYS A 53 -1.87 7.42 -9.79
C LYS A 53 -1.23 8.69 -10.31
N ASP A 54 -0.10 8.55 -10.97
CA ASP A 54 0.60 9.65 -11.63
C ASP A 54 1.09 9.16 -13.00
N LYS A 55 1.34 10.10 -13.91
CA LYS A 55 1.88 9.79 -15.23
C LYS A 55 3.41 9.83 -15.21
N ASN A 56 4.05 8.84 -15.83
CA ASN A 56 5.49 8.90 -16.10
C ASN A 56 5.77 9.78 -17.33
N ILE A 57 7.05 9.95 -17.67
CA ILE A 57 7.50 10.76 -18.82
C ILE A 57 6.98 10.25 -20.16
N ALA A 58 6.62 8.97 -20.25
CA ALA A 58 6.03 8.34 -21.43
C ALA A 58 4.49 8.43 -21.46
N GLY A 59 3.86 9.17 -20.52
CA GLY A 59 2.41 9.32 -20.43
C GLY A 59 1.65 8.08 -19.93
N LYS A 60 2.35 7.03 -19.50
CA LYS A 60 1.75 5.81 -18.94
C LYS A 60 1.41 6.03 -17.47
N THR A 61 0.31 5.43 -17.02
CA THR A 61 -0.09 5.48 -15.62
C THR A 61 0.82 4.60 -14.76
N VAL A 62 1.33 5.17 -13.66
CA VAL A 62 2.02 4.46 -12.59
C VAL A 62 1.12 4.42 -11.36
N ASN A 63 0.69 3.21 -11.00
CA ASN A 63 -0.05 2.95 -9.78
C ASN A 63 0.93 2.90 -8.59
N GLN A 64 0.71 3.66 -7.54
CA GLN A 64 1.56 3.68 -6.35
C GLN A 64 0.71 3.32 -5.13
N MET A 65 1.11 2.27 -4.43
CA MET A 65 0.38 1.74 -3.27
C MET A 65 1.31 1.65 -2.06
N ALA A 66 0.91 2.29 -0.97
CA ALA A 66 1.50 2.09 0.34
C ALA A 66 0.58 1.18 1.18
N PHE A 67 1.16 0.19 1.84
CA PHE A 67 0.47 -0.63 2.82
C PHE A 67 1.44 -1.06 3.93
N ASN A 68 1.14 -0.70 5.17
CA ASN A 68 1.93 -1.09 6.33
C ASN A 68 1.03 -1.24 7.55
N ALA A 69 0.57 -2.43 7.90
CA ALA A 69 -0.35 -2.59 9.02
C ALA A 69 0.32 -2.63 10.42
N GLN A 70 1.64 -2.46 10.52
CA GLN A 70 2.43 -2.88 11.70
C GLN A 70 1.97 -2.32 13.06
N ALA A 71 1.35 -1.13 13.08
CA ALA A 71 0.91 -0.46 14.31
C ALA A 71 -0.62 -0.37 14.44
N LEU A 72 -1.34 -1.26 13.75
CA LEU A 72 -2.74 -1.57 14.06
C LEU A 72 -2.81 -2.64 15.16
N GLY A 73 -3.90 -2.69 15.90
CA GLY A 73 -4.11 -3.73 16.91
C GLY A 73 -3.34 -3.46 18.21
N GLY A 74 -3.35 -2.20 18.66
CA GLY A 74 -2.75 -1.78 19.93
C GLY A 74 -1.51 -0.89 19.77
N GLY A 75 -1.36 -0.20 18.65
CA GLY A 75 -0.26 0.73 18.41
C GLY A 75 1.11 0.04 18.22
N TRP A 76 2.19 0.76 18.55
CA TRP A 76 3.58 0.35 18.29
C TRP A 76 3.99 -0.95 19.00
N ASP A 77 3.46 -1.16 20.20
CA ASP A 77 3.74 -2.32 21.06
C ASP A 77 2.55 -3.30 21.08
N GLY A 78 1.65 -3.17 20.10
CA GLY A 78 0.47 -4.00 19.95
C GLY A 78 0.76 -5.39 19.39
N ASN A 79 -0.25 -6.02 18.78
CA ASN A 79 -0.14 -7.38 18.27
C ASN A 79 0.51 -7.49 16.87
N GLY A 80 1.13 -6.40 16.38
CA GLY A 80 1.80 -6.38 15.08
C GLY A 80 0.86 -6.25 13.89
N GLY A 81 -0.29 -5.60 14.05
CA GLY A 81 -1.16 -5.27 12.93
C GLY A 81 -2.27 -6.25 12.64
N ASP A 82 -2.74 -7.01 13.63
CA ASP A 82 -3.78 -8.05 13.49
C ASP A 82 -3.52 -9.03 12.33
N GLY A 83 -2.26 -9.21 11.92
CA GLY A 83 -1.89 -10.02 10.76
C GLY A 83 -2.43 -9.52 9.41
N TRP A 84 -2.84 -8.27 9.25
CA TRP A 84 -3.39 -7.77 7.99
C TRP A 84 -2.41 -7.91 6.82
N LEU A 85 -2.88 -8.53 5.74
CA LEU A 85 -2.20 -8.72 4.46
C LEU A 85 -2.95 -8.02 3.34
N ARG A 86 -2.20 -7.47 2.38
CA ARG A 86 -2.71 -6.86 1.16
C ARG A 86 -2.46 -7.82 -0.01
N ILE A 87 -3.53 -8.36 -0.58
CA ILE A 87 -3.50 -9.34 -1.67
C ILE A 87 -3.72 -8.60 -2.99
N LEU A 88 -2.81 -8.80 -3.94
CA LEU A 88 -2.92 -8.30 -5.31
C LEU A 88 -3.11 -9.49 -6.26
N GLU A 89 -4.29 -9.58 -6.87
CA GLU A 89 -4.62 -10.58 -7.89
C GLU A 89 -4.53 -9.94 -9.28
N PHE A 90 -3.55 -10.37 -10.07
CA PHE A 90 -3.41 -9.97 -11.47
C PHE A 90 -4.36 -10.82 -12.31
N ALA A 91 -5.37 -10.19 -12.89
CA ALA A 91 -6.33 -10.88 -13.74
C ALA A 91 -5.68 -11.33 -15.05
N GLY A 92 -6.21 -12.39 -15.65
CA GLY A 92 -5.74 -12.90 -16.95
C GLY A 92 -6.08 -12.02 -18.15
N ASP A 93 -6.54 -10.78 -17.92
CA ASP A 93 -6.83 -9.78 -18.97
C ASP A 93 -5.63 -8.84 -19.24
N ASP A 94 -4.48 -9.12 -18.62
CA ASP A 94 -3.21 -8.38 -18.66
C ASP A 94 -3.30 -6.90 -18.27
N LYS A 95 -4.42 -6.48 -17.68
CA LYS A 95 -4.70 -5.07 -17.38
C LYS A 95 -5.11 -4.86 -15.96
N SER A 96 -5.96 -5.73 -15.42
CA SER A 96 -6.65 -5.49 -14.16
C SER A 96 -5.94 -6.14 -12.99
N VAL A 97 -5.83 -5.42 -11.88
CA VAL A 97 -5.34 -5.92 -10.61
C VAL A 97 -6.40 -5.69 -9.56
N LYS A 98 -6.91 -6.77 -8.97
CA LYS A 98 -7.81 -6.70 -7.83
C LYS A 98 -7.01 -6.64 -6.55
N VAL A 99 -7.46 -5.80 -5.64
CA VAL A 99 -6.84 -5.55 -4.35
C VAL A 99 -7.82 -5.98 -3.28
N LYS A 100 -7.37 -6.82 -2.34
CA LYS A 100 -8.15 -7.24 -1.18
C LYS A 100 -7.29 -7.18 0.08
N THR A 101 -7.91 -6.94 1.24
CA THR A 101 -7.23 -6.93 2.53
C THR A 101 -7.79 -8.03 3.42
N PHE A 102 -6.90 -8.90 3.89
CA PHE A 102 -7.24 -10.15 4.59
C PHE A 102 -6.37 -10.36 5.82
N SER A 103 -6.91 -10.94 6.89
CA SER A 103 -6.15 -11.34 8.07
C SER A 103 -6.25 -12.85 8.30
N PRO A 104 -5.13 -13.61 8.18
CA PRO A 104 -5.09 -15.01 8.61
C PRO A 104 -5.26 -15.14 10.13
N PHE A 105 -4.89 -14.12 10.91
CA PHE A 105 -5.06 -14.10 12.37
C PHE A 105 -6.54 -14.17 12.75
N PHE A 106 -7.42 -13.42 12.07
CA PHE A 106 -8.86 -13.54 12.27
C PHE A 106 -9.45 -14.78 11.58
N ALA A 107 -8.91 -15.20 10.44
CA ALA A 107 -9.45 -16.33 9.67
C ALA A 107 -9.30 -17.69 10.35
N ILE A 108 -8.32 -17.88 11.23
CA ILE A 108 -7.99 -19.20 11.78
C ILE A 108 -9.05 -19.73 12.77
N SER A 109 -9.79 -18.85 13.45
CA SER A 109 -10.80 -19.24 14.44
C SER A 109 -12.23 -19.07 13.90
N PRO A 110 -13.12 -20.06 14.10
CA PRO A 110 -14.54 -19.93 13.76
C PRO A 110 -15.25 -18.74 14.41
N THR A 111 -14.76 -18.26 15.55
CA THR A 111 -15.35 -17.13 16.28
C THR A 111 -14.89 -15.76 15.77
N THR A 112 -13.83 -15.71 14.97
CA THR A 112 -13.26 -14.45 14.43
C THR A 112 -13.22 -14.41 12.91
N GLN A 113 -13.44 -15.54 12.21
CA GLN A 113 -13.31 -15.62 10.75
C GLN A 113 -14.21 -14.63 10.00
N GLN A 114 -15.35 -14.23 10.57
CA GLN A 114 -16.22 -13.22 9.99
C GLN A 114 -15.57 -11.83 9.89
N PHE A 115 -14.50 -11.58 10.65
CA PHE A 115 -13.73 -10.34 10.63
C PHE A 115 -12.48 -10.43 9.74
N ALA A 116 -12.24 -11.57 9.08
CA ALA A 116 -11.00 -11.81 8.34
C ALA A 116 -10.86 -10.96 7.07
N TRP A 117 -11.95 -10.37 6.57
CA TRP A 117 -11.96 -9.55 5.36
C TRP A 117 -12.38 -8.13 5.68
N ARG A 118 -11.62 -7.16 5.16
CA ARG A 118 -12.01 -5.75 5.17
C ARG A 118 -12.59 -5.37 3.81
N THR A 119 -13.67 -4.61 3.82
CA THR A 119 -14.48 -4.32 2.63
C THR A 119 -14.65 -2.83 2.34
N GLU A 120 -13.96 -1.97 3.09
CA GLU A 120 -13.93 -0.53 2.79
C GLU A 120 -13.33 -0.27 1.41
N SER A 121 -13.68 0.86 0.81
CA SER A 121 -13.25 1.21 -0.57
C SER A 121 -11.73 1.27 -0.79
N TYR A 122 -10.95 1.40 0.29
CA TYR A 122 -9.48 1.41 0.25
C TYR A 122 -8.87 0.05 0.65
N ASP A 123 -9.70 -0.93 1.02
CA ASP A 123 -9.34 -2.30 1.37
C ASP A 123 -9.68 -3.28 0.25
N GLU A 124 -10.78 -3.03 -0.48
CA GLU A 124 -11.22 -3.79 -1.63
C GLU A 124 -11.50 -2.88 -2.84
N PHE A 125 -10.65 -2.98 -3.88
CA PHE A 125 -10.80 -2.21 -5.11
C PHE A 125 -10.08 -2.86 -6.28
N THR A 126 -10.32 -2.36 -7.49
CA THR A 126 -9.59 -2.78 -8.70
C THR A 126 -8.92 -1.57 -9.34
N PHE A 127 -7.70 -1.75 -9.83
CA PHE A 127 -7.05 -0.78 -10.70
C PHE A 127 -6.56 -1.46 -11.97
N SER A 128 -6.21 -0.67 -12.99
CA SER A 128 -5.74 -1.18 -14.26
C SER A 128 -4.45 -0.51 -14.73
N PHE A 129 -3.75 -1.22 -15.62
CA PHE A 129 -2.71 -0.69 -16.48
C PHE A 129 -3.33 -0.20 -17.80
N ASP A 130 -2.99 1.02 -18.19
CA ASP A 130 -3.26 1.58 -19.53
C ASP A 130 -2.24 1.14 -20.59
#